data_AF-A0A521WHI3-F1
#
_entry.id   AF-A0A521WHI3-F1
#
_cell.length_a   1.000
_cell.length_b   1.000
_cell.length_c   1.000
_cell.angle_alpha   90.00
_cell.angle_beta   90.00
_cell.angle_gamma   90.00
#
_symmetry.space_group_name_H-M   'P 1'
#
loop_
_entity.id
_entity.type
_entity.pdbx_description
1 polymer ?
#
loop_
_entity_poly.entity_id
_entity_poly.type
_entity_poly.pdbx_seq_one_letter_code
_entity_poly.pdbx_strand_id
1 'polypeptide(L)'
;AEGFVKAVFYERSFEAKPEAITMIRDIINGNNQTGVAGTLLALAARTDTTSSLQNINVPTLFLVGEHDAITPFTSSRTMREHIPKAEWHIIPDSAHMSNLENTEGFNKHLLSFLAKLTSH
;
A
#
# COMPACT_ATOMS: atom_id res chain seq x y z
N ALA A 1 10.66 -3.86 -15.68
CA ALA A 1 10.79 -3.57 -14.24
C ALA A 1 11.03 -2.10 -13.94
N GLU A 2 12.06 -1.44 -14.51
CA GLU A 2 12.48 -0.08 -14.10
C GLU A 2 11.37 0.96 -14.00
N GLY A 3 10.50 1.07 -15.02
CA GLY A 3 9.39 2.03 -14.97
C GLY A 3 8.42 1.79 -13.82
N PHE A 4 8.15 0.52 -13.49
CA PHE A 4 7.24 0.18 -12.40
C PHE A 4 7.90 0.37 -11.03
N VAL A 5 9.18 0.02 -10.88
CA VAL A 5 9.94 0.26 -9.63
C VAL A 5 9.95 1.76 -9.30
N LYS A 6 10.18 2.62 -10.28
CA LYS A 6 10.09 4.08 -10.12
C LYS A 6 8.70 4.60 -9.76
N ALA A 7 7.65 3.88 -10.14
CA ALA A 7 6.28 4.27 -9.82
C ALA A 7 5.86 3.88 -8.39
N VAL A 8 6.49 2.86 -7.80
CA VAL A 8 6.09 2.31 -6.49
C VAL A 8 7.00 2.70 -5.33
N PHE A 9 8.18 3.25 -5.60
CA PHE A 9 9.12 3.74 -4.58
C PHE A 9 9.26 5.26 -4.61
N TYR A 10 9.44 5.84 -3.43
CA TYR A 10 9.85 7.21 -3.24
C TYR A 10 11.29 7.41 -3.76
N GLU A 11 11.56 8.57 -4.36
CA GLU A 11 12.85 8.86 -5.01
C GLU A 11 14.05 8.64 -4.07
N ARG A 12 13.94 9.06 -2.81
CA ARG A 12 15.02 8.89 -1.82
C ARG A 12 15.28 7.43 -1.43
N SER A 13 14.30 6.55 -1.60
CA SER A 13 14.43 5.12 -1.28
C SER A 13 15.38 4.39 -2.22
N PHE A 14 15.65 4.94 -3.41
CA PHE A 14 16.62 4.36 -4.35
C PHE A 14 18.05 4.38 -3.81
N GLU A 15 18.39 5.40 -3.03
CA GLU A 15 19.69 5.50 -2.36
C GLU A 15 19.64 4.87 -0.95
N ALA A 16 18.54 5.07 -0.23
CA ALA A 16 18.43 4.65 1.18
C ALA A 16 18.12 3.16 1.37
N LYS A 17 17.52 2.49 0.37
CA LYS A 17 17.02 1.10 0.45
C LYS A 17 17.35 0.26 -0.79
N PRO A 18 18.60 0.22 -1.27
CA PRO A 18 18.96 -0.43 -2.54
C PRO A 18 18.64 -1.94 -2.56
N GLU A 19 18.68 -2.62 -1.42
CA GLU A 19 18.33 -4.04 -1.29
C GLU A 19 16.83 -4.27 -1.53
N ALA A 20 15.97 -3.41 -0.99
CA ALA A 20 14.52 -3.49 -1.20
C ALA A 20 14.17 -3.22 -2.67
N ILE A 21 14.82 -2.23 -3.29
CA ILE A 21 14.68 -1.92 -4.71
C ILE A 21 15.07 -3.13 -5.56
N THR A 22 16.20 -3.76 -5.25
CA THR A 22 16.70 -4.94 -5.97
C THR A 22 15.76 -6.13 -5.79
N MET A 23 15.31 -6.40 -4.57
CA MET A 23 14.33 -7.44 -4.27
C MET A 23 13.05 -7.28 -5.09
N ILE A 24 12.46 -6.07 -5.10
CA ILE A 24 11.24 -5.83 -5.86
C ILE A 24 11.48 -5.91 -7.37
N ARG A 25 12.63 -5.41 -7.86
CA ARG A 25 13.03 -5.56 -9.27
C ARG A 25 13.09 -7.03 -9.68
N ASP A 26 13.70 -7.87 -8.86
CA ASP A 26 13.86 -9.30 -9.15
C ASP A 26 12.52 -10.02 -9.14
N ILE A 27 11.63 -9.71 -8.18
CA ILE A 27 10.25 -10.20 -8.16
C ILE A 27 9.52 -9.81 -9.45
N ILE A 28 9.61 -8.55 -9.87
CA ILE A 28 8.95 -8.08 -11.10
C ILE A 28 9.48 -8.83 -12.33
N ASN A 29 10.80 -9.01 -12.42
CA ASN A 29 11.43 -9.72 -13.53
C ASN A 29 11.09 -11.22 -13.54
N GLY A 30 10.77 -11.81 -12.38
CA GLY A 30 10.35 -13.20 -12.25
C GLY A 30 8.89 -13.46 -12.64
N ASN A 31 8.08 -12.43 -12.90
CA ASN A 31 6.66 -12.61 -13.22
C ASN A 31 6.43 -13.20 -14.63
N ASN A 32 5.50 -14.15 -14.72
CA ASN A 32 5.05 -14.70 -15.99
C ASN A 32 4.20 -13.68 -16.78
N GLN A 33 4.47 -13.50 -18.07
CA GLN A 33 3.78 -12.51 -18.92
C GLN A 33 2.27 -12.74 -19.02
N THR A 34 1.82 -13.99 -19.16
CA THR A 34 0.39 -14.35 -19.18
C THR A 34 -0.26 -14.02 -17.84
N GLY A 35 0.44 -14.28 -16.73
CA GLY A 35 -0.01 -13.88 -15.40
C GLY A 35 -0.20 -12.38 -15.27
N VAL A 36 0.80 -11.59 -15.68
CA VAL A 36 0.73 -10.12 -15.68
C VAL A 36 -0.43 -9.61 -16.53
N ALA A 37 -0.58 -10.11 -17.77
CA ALA A 37 -1.67 -9.73 -18.65
C ALA A 37 -3.04 -10.07 -18.04
N GLY A 38 -3.17 -11.26 -17.46
CA GLY A 38 -4.39 -11.69 -16.77
C GLY A 38 -4.75 -10.80 -15.58
N THR A 39 -3.76 -10.44 -14.75
CA THR A 39 -3.96 -9.50 -13.64
C THR A 39 -4.39 -8.12 -14.13
N LEU A 40 -3.76 -7.58 -15.18
CA LEU A 40 -4.13 -6.29 -15.75
C LEU A 40 -5.54 -6.29 -16.33
N LEU A 41 -5.95 -7.36 -17.02
CA LEU A 41 -7.32 -7.53 -17.50
C LEU A 41 -8.32 -7.60 -16.34
N ALA A 42 -8.00 -8.33 -15.28
CA ALA A 42 -8.84 -8.40 -14.08
C ALA A 42 -8.96 -7.04 -13.37
N LEU A 43 -7.87 -6.28 -13.27
CA LEU A 43 -7.86 -4.92 -12.70
C LEU A 43 -8.67 -3.94 -13.56
N ALA A 44 -8.68 -4.09 -14.88
CA ALA A 44 -9.46 -3.25 -15.78
C ALA A 44 -10.95 -3.61 -15.76
N ALA A 45 -11.29 -4.90 -15.59
CA ALA A 45 -12.66 -5.39 -15.61
C ALA A 45 -13.37 -5.34 -14.25
N ARG A 46 -12.64 -5.20 -13.14
CA ARG A 46 -13.25 -5.16 -11.80
C ARG A 46 -14.16 -3.95 -11.65
N THR A 47 -15.32 -4.17 -11.06
CA THR A 47 -16.26 -3.09 -10.74
C THR A 47 -15.81 -2.30 -9.52
N ASP A 48 -16.22 -1.04 -9.43
CA ASP A 48 -16.02 -0.22 -8.24
C ASP A 48 -16.70 -0.86 -7.02
N THR A 49 -15.98 -0.96 -5.91
CA THR A 49 -16.46 -1.53 -4.63
C THR A 49 -16.51 -0.48 -3.52
N THR A 50 -16.34 0.81 -3.81
CA THR A 50 -16.33 1.90 -2.83
C THR A 50 -17.59 1.93 -1.97
N SER A 51 -18.75 1.63 -2.56
CA SER A 51 -20.04 1.57 -1.83
C SER A 51 -20.11 0.44 -0.80
N SER A 52 -19.24 -0.58 -0.88
CA SER A 52 -19.19 -1.68 0.08
C SER A 52 -18.39 -1.34 1.34
N LEU A 53 -17.57 -0.29 1.31
CA LEU A 53 -16.74 0.12 2.45
C LEU A 53 -17.57 0.47 3.70
N GLN A 54 -18.77 1.02 3.53
CA GLN A 54 -19.71 1.30 4.62
C GLN A 54 -20.16 0.06 5.40
N ASN A 55 -20.00 -1.14 4.81
CA ASN A 55 -20.38 -2.41 5.44
C ASN A 55 -19.26 -2.98 6.32
N ILE A 56 -18.06 -2.36 6.34
CA ILE A 56 -16.94 -2.79 7.17
C ILE A 56 -17.23 -2.40 8.62
N ASN A 57 -17.58 -3.40 9.44
CA ASN A 57 -17.98 -3.24 10.84
C ASN A 57 -16.92 -3.72 11.84
N VAL A 58 -15.74 -4.11 11.36
CA VAL A 58 -14.61 -4.57 12.18
C VAL A 58 -13.55 -3.47 12.32
N PRO A 59 -12.72 -3.50 13.37
CA PRO A 59 -11.56 -2.61 13.48
C PRO A 59 -10.73 -2.66 12.19
N THR A 60 -10.39 -1.49 11.67
CA THR A 60 -9.70 -1.36 10.38
C THR A 60 -8.53 -0.41 10.52
N LEU A 61 -7.37 -0.77 9.96
CA LEU A 61 -6.20 0.10 9.85
C LEU A 61 -5.89 0.32 8.37
N PHE A 62 -5.68 1.58 8.00
CA PHE A 62 -5.24 1.98 6.68
C PHE A 62 -3.92 2.76 6.78
N LEU A 63 -2.89 2.29 6.06
CA LEU A 63 -1.56 2.89 6.01
C LEU A 63 -1.26 3.26 4.55
N VAL A 64 -0.79 4.48 4.32
CA VAL A 64 -0.42 4.96 2.97
C VAL A 64 0.88 5.75 3.03
N GLY A 65 1.74 5.57 2.03
CA GLY A 65 2.94 6.40 1.91
C GLY A 65 2.59 7.84 1.55
N GLU A 66 3.32 8.79 2.12
CA GLU A 66 3.20 10.22 1.83
C GLU A 66 3.30 10.56 0.34
N HIS A 67 4.09 9.80 -0.40
CA HIS A 67 4.38 9.99 -1.83
C HIS A 67 3.77 8.90 -2.72
N ASP A 68 2.76 8.16 -2.24
CA ASP A 68 2.13 7.08 -3.02
C ASP A 68 1.32 7.64 -4.21
N ALA A 69 1.84 7.41 -5.43
CA ALA A 69 1.19 7.77 -6.68
C ALA A 69 0.22 6.69 -7.21
N ILE A 70 0.32 5.46 -6.69
CA ILE A 70 -0.54 4.32 -7.06
C ILE A 70 -1.86 4.39 -6.31
N THR A 71 -1.80 4.69 -5.01
CA THR A 71 -2.99 4.93 -4.17
C THR A 71 -2.96 6.34 -3.59
N PRO A 72 -3.27 7.37 -4.41
CA PRO A 72 -3.12 8.76 -4.00
C PRO A 72 -3.99 9.12 -2.79
N PHE A 73 -3.60 10.21 -2.12
CA PHE A 73 -4.27 10.73 -0.91
C PHE A 73 -5.78 10.92 -1.09
N THR A 74 -6.25 11.25 -2.29
CA THR A 74 -7.68 11.39 -2.59
C THR A 74 -8.44 10.08 -2.42
N SER A 75 -7.87 8.95 -2.88
CA SER A 75 -8.46 7.63 -2.72
C SER A 75 -8.47 7.19 -1.25
N SER A 76 -7.40 7.46 -0.50
CA SER A 76 -7.33 7.12 0.93
C SER A 76 -8.26 7.98 1.80
N ARG A 77 -8.46 9.25 1.45
CA ARG A 77 -9.49 10.09 2.07
C ARG A 77 -10.89 9.52 1.86
N THR A 78 -11.22 9.09 0.63
CA THR A 78 -12.51 8.42 0.36
C THR A 78 -12.70 7.18 1.24
N MET A 79 -11.65 6.36 1.41
CA MET A 79 -11.72 5.19 2.30
C MET A 79 -12.02 5.59 3.74
N ARG A 80 -11.34 6.63 4.27
CA ARG A 80 -11.61 7.14 5.61
C ARG A 80 -13.05 7.64 5.77
N GLU A 81 -13.59 8.34 4.77
CA GLU A 81 -14.97 8.85 4.82
C GLU A 81 -16.01 7.72 4.83
N HIS A 82 -15.70 6.57 4.20
CA HIS A 82 -16.61 5.44 4.09
C HIS A 82 -16.40 4.33 5.13
N ILE A 83 -15.30 4.36 5.90
CA ILE A 83 -15.03 3.42 7.01
C ILE A 83 -14.89 4.22 8.31
N PRO A 84 -16.00 4.57 8.98
CA PRO A 84 -16.00 5.54 10.09
C PRO A 84 -15.12 5.14 11.28
N LYS A 85 -14.86 3.84 11.45
CA LYS A 85 -14.05 3.27 12.55
C LYS A 85 -12.61 2.93 12.14
N ALA A 86 -12.16 3.37 10.96
CA ALA A 86 -10.80 3.10 10.51
C ALA A 86 -9.78 4.02 11.20
N GLU A 87 -8.67 3.44 11.65
CA GLU A 87 -7.43 4.17 11.93
C GLU A 87 -6.72 4.45 10.59
N TRP A 88 -6.30 5.70 10.39
CA TRP A 88 -5.59 6.10 9.18
C TRP A 88 -4.29 6.80 9.53
N HIS A 89 -3.18 6.30 8.99
CA HIS A 89 -1.87 6.92 9.13
C HIS A 89 -1.16 7.06 7.79
N ILE A 90 -0.47 8.20 7.64
CA ILE A 90 0.44 8.47 6.54
C ILE A 90 1.84 8.10 7.01
N ILE A 91 2.56 7.33 6.20
CA ILE A 91 3.92 6.91 6.46
C ILE A 91 4.88 7.89 5.76
N PRO A 92 5.64 8.69 6.52
CA PRO A 92 6.51 9.73 5.96
C PRO A 92 7.68 9.13 5.17
N ASP A 93 8.21 9.90 4.23
CA ASP A 93 9.35 9.54 3.37
C ASP A 93 9.16 8.17 2.67
N SER A 94 7.92 7.88 2.24
CA SER A 94 7.60 6.62 1.59
C SER A 94 6.50 6.75 0.54
N ALA A 95 6.48 5.84 -0.44
CA ALA A 95 5.48 5.76 -1.50
C ALA A 95 4.66 4.46 -1.34
N HIS A 96 4.43 3.74 -2.44
CA HIS A 96 3.56 2.57 -2.45
C HIS A 96 4.14 1.40 -1.61
N MET A 97 5.46 1.29 -1.55
CA MET A 97 6.17 0.25 -0.79
C MET A 97 6.48 0.70 0.65
N SER A 98 5.57 1.45 1.28
CA SER A 98 5.78 2.07 2.60
C SER A 98 6.28 1.13 3.71
N ASN A 99 5.90 -0.15 3.66
CA ASN A 99 6.39 -1.19 4.56
C ASN A 99 7.89 -1.51 4.41
N LEU A 100 8.45 -1.31 3.21
CA LEU A 100 9.87 -1.52 2.90
C LEU A 100 10.67 -0.22 2.99
N GLU A 101 10.04 0.92 2.73
CA GLU A 101 10.70 2.22 2.69
C GLU A 101 10.88 2.81 4.09
N ASN A 102 9.83 2.77 4.91
CA ASN A 102 9.84 3.21 6.29
C ASN A 102 9.28 2.10 7.19
N THR A 103 10.04 1.01 7.30
CA THR A 103 9.67 -0.18 8.06
C THR A 103 9.38 0.13 9.53
N GLU A 104 10.11 1.05 10.15
CA GLU A 104 9.87 1.44 11.55
C GLU A 104 8.52 2.13 11.72
N GLY A 105 8.24 3.15 10.92
CA GLY A 105 6.96 3.88 10.96
C GLY A 105 5.78 2.96 10.64
N PHE A 106 5.90 2.14 9.60
CA PHE A 106 4.88 1.17 9.22
C PHE A 106 4.61 0.16 10.35
N ASN A 107 5.66 -0.48 10.87
CA ASN A 107 5.52 -1.51 11.90
C ASN A 107 5.00 -0.93 13.22
N LYS A 108 5.37 0.31 13.58
CA LYS A 108 4.84 0.98 14.77
C LYS A 108 3.32 1.07 14.73
N HIS A 109 2.74 1.53 13.62
CA HIS A 109 1.28 1.64 13.48
C HIS A 109 0.61 0.27 13.42
N LEU A 110 1.19 -0.68 12.66
CA LEU A 110 0.67 -2.03 12.56
C LEU A 110 0.63 -2.74 13.92
N LEU A 111 1.74 -2.75 14.65
CA LEU A 111 1.85 -3.42 15.94
C LEU A 111 0.96 -2.75 17.00
N SER A 112 0.90 -1.41 17.00
CA SER A 112 0.00 -0.69 17.90
C SER A 112 -1.46 -1.03 17.65
N PHE A 113 -1.86 -1.19 16.39
CA PHE A 113 -3.22 -1.60 16.05
C PHE A 113 -3.50 -3.04 16.50
N LEU A 114 -2.59 -3.98 16.20
CA LEU A 114 -2.74 -5.39 16.59
C LEU A 114 -2.84 -5.55 18.12
N ALA A 115 -2.03 -4.82 18.90
CA ALA A 115 -2.08 -4.88 20.36
C ALA A 115 -3.45 -4.47 20.93
N LYS A 116 -4.16 -3.53 20.28
CA LYS A 116 -5.52 -3.14 20.68
C LYS A 116 -6.53 -4.27 20.45
N LEU A 117 -6.30 -5.13 19.46
CA LEU A 117 -7.19 -6.24 19.11
C LEU A 117 -6.98 -7.49 19.98
N THR A 118 -5.75 -7.72 20.44
CA THR A 118 -5.41 -8.87 21.30
C THR A 118 -5.72 -8.64 22.77
N SER A 119 -6.15 -7.44 23.15
CA SER A 119 -6.48 -7.07 24.54
C SER A 119 -7.93 -7.40 24.92
N HIS A 120 -8.61 -8.27 24.16
CA HIS A 120 -9.97 -8.78 24.37
C HIS A 120 -9.96 -10.31 24.28
#